data_AF-A0A2T9KCI4-F1
#
_entry.id   AF-A0A2T9KCI4-F1
#
_cell.length_a   1.000
_cell.length_b   1.000
_cell.length_c   1.000
_cell.angle_alpha   90.00
_cell.angle_beta   90.00
_cell.angle_gamma   90.00
#
_symmetry.space_group_name_H-M   'P 1'
#
loop_
_entity.id
_entity.type
_entity.pdbx_description
1 polymer ?
#
loop_
_entity_poly.entity_id
_entity_poly.type
_entity_poly.pdbx_seq_one_letter_code
_entity_poly.pdbx_strand_id
1 'polypeptide(L)'
;MSRIPKPPRTGQGALVIARQSHPVAFSLHYLVGNQGQRGAKGGVTGDPDAMRRAFRQGRVQLTLDDGKAFDVSIVAHAEGMRHSLF
;
A
#
# COMPACT_ATOMS: atom_id res chain seq x y z
N MET A 1 18.84 -18.84 14.88
CA MET A 1 17.52 -19.28 14.36
C MET A 1 17.04 -18.26 13.34
N SER A 2 17.16 -18.57 12.04
CA SER A 2 16.66 -17.70 10.98
C SER A 2 15.13 -17.69 11.03
N ARG A 3 14.53 -16.58 11.44
CA ARG A 3 13.09 -16.38 11.27
C ARG A 3 12.83 -16.38 9.77
N ILE A 4 12.22 -17.43 9.24
CA ILE A 4 11.76 -17.48 7.85
C ILE A 4 10.89 -16.22 7.64
N PRO A 5 11.28 -15.27 6.78
CA PRO A 5 10.49 -14.08 6.55
C PRO A 5 9.14 -14.54 5.99
N LYS A 6 8.06 -14.25 6.72
CA LYS A 6 6.71 -14.58 6.24
C LYS A 6 6.51 -13.93 4.87
N PRO A 7 5.94 -14.67 3.90
CA PRO A 7 5.66 -14.12 2.58
C PRO A 7 4.80 -12.86 2.72
N PRO A 8 4.98 -11.87 1.83
CA PRO A 8 4.12 -10.69 1.83
C PRO A 8 2.66 -11.13 1.62
N ARG A 9 1.76 -10.54 2.39
CA ARG A 9 0.33 -10.62 2.12
C ARG A 9 0.04 -9.73 0.91
N THR A 10 -0.31 -10.36 -0.19
CA THR A 10 -0.81 -9.68 -1.38
C THR A 10 -2.33 -9.79 -1.44
N GLY A 11 -2.99 -8.83 -2.09
CA GLY A 11 -4.44 -8.84 -2.21
C GLY A 11 -4.96 -7.59 -2.92
N GLN A 12 -6.29 -7.51 -2.98
CA GLN A 12 -7.01 -6.33 -3.46
C GLN A 12 -7.55 -5.55 -2.26
N GLY A 13 -7.51 -4.23 -2.36
CA GLY A 13 -8.00 -3.32 -1.33
C GLY A 13 -8.50 -2.03 -1.94
N ALA A 14 -8.75 -1.05 -1.09
CA ALA A 14 -9.13 0.29 -1.49
C ALA A 14 -8.32 1.33 -0.73
N LEU A 15 -7.76 2.30 -1.46
CA LEU A 15 -7.20 3.52 -0.87
C LEU A 15 -8.25 4.61 -0.79
N VAL A 16 -8.45 5.15 0.39
CA VAL A 16 -9.29 6.33 0.61
C VAL A 16 -8.42 7.57 0.50
N ILE A 17 -8.65 8.34 -0.57
CA ILE A 17 -7.91 9.57 -0.90
C ILE A 17 -8.96 10.67 -1.02
N ALA A 18 -8.82 11.76 -0.25
CA ALA A 18 -9.81 12.84 -0.21
C ALA A 18 -11.28 12.36 -0.09
N ARG A 19 -11.54 11.37 0.79
CA ARG A 19 -12.85 10.72 1.00
C ARG A 19 -13.40 9.89 -0.18
N GLN A 20 -12.60 9.65 -1.21
CA GLN A 20 -12.95 8.80 -2.35
C GLN A 20 -12.17 7.48 -2.28
N SER A 21 -12.88 6.36 -2.42
CA SER A 21 -12.29 5.02 -2.42
C SER A 21 -11.81 4.65 -3.82
N HIS A 22 -10.54 4.28 -3.93
CA HIS A 22 -9.90 3.87 -5.18
C HIS A 22 -9.41 2.43 -5.05
N PRO A 23 -9.81 1.51 -5.95
CA PRO A 23 -9.35 0.13 -5.89
C PRO A 23 -7.84 0.04 -6.15
N VAL A 24 -7.15 -0.79 -5.37
CA VAL A 24 -5.70 -1.00 -5.46
C VAL A 24 -5.36 -2.46 -5.20
N ALA A 25 -4.30 -2.94 -5.84
CA ALA A 25 -3.59 -4.13 -5.39
C ALA A 25 -2.56 -3.72 -4.33
N PHE A 26 -2.40 -4.53 -3.28
CA PHE A 26 -1.39 -4.29 -2.25
C PHE A 26 -0.46 -5.49 -2.10
N SER A 27 0.74 -5.21 -1.59
CA SER A 27 1.70 -6.21 -1.13
C SER A 27 2.26 -5.73 0.20
N LEU A 28 1.72 -6.25 1.30
CA LEU A 28 2.01 -5.84 2.66
C LEU A 28 2.74 -6.92 3.42
N HIS A 29 3.62 -6.47 4.29
CA HIS A 29 4.66 -7.32 4.81
C HIS A 29 4.64 -6.99 6.31
N TYR A 30 3.91 -7.79 7.10
CA TYR A 30 3.68 -7.44 8.50
C TYR A 30 4.99 -7.37 9.29
N LEU A 31 5.18 -6.27 10.01
CA LEU A 31 6.24 -6.09 10.99
C LEU A 31 5.70 -6.61 12.32
N VAL A 32 6.34 -7.65 12.86
CA VAL A 32 6.04 -8.13 14.20
C VAL A 32 6.71 -7.15 15.18
N GLY A 33 5.96 -6.14 15.62
CA GLY A 33 6.39 -5.26 16.69
C GLY A 33 6.34 -5.98 18.04
N ASN A 34 7.27 -5.66 18.94
CA ASN A 34 7.43 -6.32 20.25
C ASN A 34 6.32 -5.97 21.27
N GLN A 35 5.34 -5.12 20.91
CA GLN A 35 4.32 -4.57 21.82
C GLN A 35 2.95 -4.34 21.15
N GLY A 36 2.37 -5.34 20.49
CA GLY A 36 0.98 -5.27 19.99
C GLY A 36 0.72 -4.30 18.81
N GLN A 37 1.65 -3.41 18.48
CA GLN A 37 1.61 -2.59 17.26
C GLN A 37 1.95 -3.46 16.04
N ARG A 38 0.91 -3.76 15.25
CA ARG A 38 1.03 -4.42 13.95
C ARG A 38 1.34 -3.36 12.89
N GLY A 39 2.61 -2.99 12.76
CA GLY A 39 3.08 -2.21 11.61
C GLY A 39 3.09 -3.08 10.35
N ALA A 40 2.92 -2.46 9.18
CA ALA A 40 3.12 -3.12 7.90
C ALA A 40 3.87 -2.17 6.96
N LYS A 41 4.85 -2.71 6.24
CA LYS A 41 5.54 -2.04 5.13
C LYS A 41 5.21 -2.78 3.84
N GLY A 42 5.22 -2.10 2.71
CA GLY A 42 4.80 -2.73 1.48
C GLY A 42 4.64 -1.76 0.32
N GLY A 43 4.11 -2.29 -0.78
CA GLY A 43 3.74 -1.53 -1.97
C GLY A 43 2.23 -1.54 -2.19
N VAL A 44 1.74 -0.47 -2.81
CA VAL A 44 0.38 -0.37 -3.35
C VAL A 44 0.47 -0.01 -4.81
N THR A 45 -0.35 -0.65 -5.62
CA THR A 45 -0.41 -0.46 -7.06
C THR A 45 -1.86 -0.23 -7.45
N GLY A 46 -2.13 0.83 -8.20
CA GLY A 46 -3.47 1.15 -8.66
C GLY A 46 -3.43 2.18 -9.76
N ASP A 47 -4.56 2.86 -9.95
CA ASP A 47 -4.68 3.96 -10.89
C ASP A 47 -3.57 5.03 -10.68
N PRO A 48 -2.83 5.45 -11.73
CA PRO A 48 -1.73 6.39 -11.60
C PRO A 48 -2.13 7.74 -10.98
N ASP A 49 -3.29 8.29 -11.36
CA ASP A 49 -3.78 9.56 -10.83
C ASP A 49 -4.19 9.44 -9.36
N ALA A 50 -4.78 8.32 -8.96
CA ALA A 50 -5.01 7.99 -7.56
C ALA A 50 -3.69 7.89 -6.78
N MET A 51 -2.67 7.18 -7.29
CA MET A 51 -1.39 7.04 -6.59
C MET A 51 -0.67 8.39 -6.44
N ARG A 52 -0.68 9.22 -7.49
CA ARG A 52 -0.14 10.59 -7.43
C ARG A 52 -0.84 11.44 -6.38
N ARG A 53 -2.18 11.34 -6.28
CA ARG A 53 -2.96 12.05 -5.24
C ARG A 53 -2.65 11.51 -3.84
N ALA A 54 -2.55 10.19 -3.67
CA ALA A 54 -2.19 9.57 -2.40
C ALA A 54 -0.81 10.00 -1.90
N PHE A 55 0.18 10.04 -2.80
CA PHE A 55 1.52 10.54 -2.50
C PHE A 55 1.51 12.01 -2.08
N ARG A 56 0.78 12.87 -2.81
CA ARG A 56 0.65 14.31 -2.44
C ARG A 56 -0.05 14.52 -1.09
N GLN A 57 -1.01 13.67 -0.73
CA GLN A 57 -1.69 13.74 0.56
C GLN A 57 -0.79 13.26 1.72
N GLY A 58 0.23 12.45 1.43
CA GLY A 58 1.21 11.92 2.39
C GLY A 58 0.65 10.78 3.25
N ARG A 59 -0.48 11.02 3.93
CA ARG A 59 -1.17 10.02 4.77
C ARG A 59 -2.54 9.70 4.19
N VAL A 60 -2.77 8.42 3.94
CA VAL A 60 -4.01 7.87 3.36
C VAL A 60 -4.43 6.62 4.13
N GLN A 61 -5.69 6.22 3.97
CA GLN A 61 -6.21 5.01 4.59
C GLN A 61 -6.28 3.89 3.55
N LEU A 62 -5.68 2.75 3.85
CA LEU A 62 -5.74 1.53 3.04
C LEU A 62 -6.66 0.52 3.72
N THR A 63 -7.77 0.20 3.08
CA THR A 63 -8.67 -0.88 3.48
C THR A 63 -8.33 -2.14 2.71
N LEU A 64 -8.09 -3.24 3.41
CA LEU A 64 -7.81 -4.55 2.81
C LEU A 64 -9.10 -5.33 2.53
N ASP A 65 -8.97 -6.42 1.78
CA ASP A 65 -10.04 -7.38 1.45
C ASP A 65 -10.74 -7.97 2.69
N ASP A 66 -10.04 -8.09 3.82
CA ASP A 66 -10.59 -8.61 5.07
C ASP A 66 -11.25 -7.54 5.95
N GLY A 67 -11.46 -6.34 5.40
CA GLY A 67 -12.08 -5.21 6.10
C GLY A 67 -11.15 -4.48 7.08
N LYS A 68 -9.88 -4.89 7.21
CA LYS A 68 -8.92 -4.16 8.05
C LYS A 68 -8.50 -2.86 7.37
N ALA A 69 -8.52 -1.77 8.11
CA ALA A 69 -8.01 -0.48 7.68
C ALA A 69 -6.65 -0.18 8.31
N PHE A 70 -5.73 0.32 7.51
CA PHE A 70 -4.41 0.79 7.92
C PHE A 70 -4.26 2.26 7.54
N ASP A 71 -3.85 3.09 8.49
CA ASP A 71 -3.28 4.39 8.17
C ASP A 71 -1.89 4.17 7.60
N VAL A 72 -1.70 4.50 6.32
CA VAL A 72 -0.44 4.32 5.61
C VAL A 72 0.12 5.67 5.20
N SER A 73 1.43 5.81 5.34
CA SER A 73 2.17 6.94 4.77
C SER A 73 2.82 6.49 3.47
N ILE A 74 2.51 7.16 2.36
CA ILE A 74 3.07 6.83 1.06
C ILE A 74 4.38 7.60 0.91
N VAL A 75 5.51 6.90 1.08
CA VAL A 75 6.85 7.50 1.08
C VAL A 75 7.50 7.57 -0.29
N ALA A 76 7.03 6.77 -1.25
CA ALA A 76 7.52 6.74 -2.62
C ALA A 76 6.39 6.33 -3.57
N HIS A 77 6.38 6.91 -4.76
CA HIS A 77 5.54 6.46 -5.86
C HIS A 77 6.44 6.24 -7.08
N ALA A 78 6.16 5.19 -7.85
CA ALA A 78 6.80 4.92 -9.12
C ALA A 78 5.70 4.76 -10.17
N GLU A 79 5.86 5.44 -11.31
CA GLU A 79 5.00 5.27 -12.47
C GLU A 79 5.78 4.51 -13.53
N GLY A 80 5.18 3.47 -14.09
CA GLY A 80 5.83 2.71 -15.15
C GLY A 80 6.08 3.61 -16.36
N MET A 81 7.34 3.88 -16.68
CA MET A 81 7.71 4.49 -17.96
C MET A 81 7.21 3.56 -19.07
N ARG A 82 6.18 4.00 -19.80
CA ARG A 82 5.95 3.48 -21.15
C ARG A 82 7.17 3.89 -21.96
N HIS A 83 8.04 2.92 -22.22
CA HIS A 83 9.10 3.07 -23.19
C HIS A 83 8.41 3.19 -24.56
N SER A 84 8.10 4.42 -24.99
CA SER A 84 7.84 4.71 -26.39
C SER A 84 9.18 4.61 -27.11
N LEU A 85 9.53 3.41 -27.55
CA LEU A 85 10.51 3.23 -28.61
C LEU A 85 9.86 3.78 -29.88
N PHE A 86 10.32 4.96 -30.29
CA PHE A 86 10.10 5.50 -31.63
C PHE A 86 11.12 4.88 -32.59
#